data_AF-M7ZG76-F1
#
_entry.id   AF-M7ZG76-F1
#
_cell.length_a   1.000
_cell.length_b   1.000
_cell.length_c   1.000
_cell.angle_alpha   90.00
_cell.angle_beta   90.00
_cell.angle_gamma   90.00
#
_symmetry.space_group_name_H-M   'P 1'
#
loop_
_entity.id
_entity.type
_entity.pdbx_description
1 polymer ?
#
loop_
_entity_poly.entity_id
_entity_poly.type
_entity_poly.pdbx_seq_one_letter_code
_entity_poly.pdbx_strand_id
1 'polypeptide(L)' 'MEYMADVIAKIVDRLGLERNMFETSGANTSEWFVKRYGPRVNLFDDHSEVMNLERLRGFDVRRSVRPLLPSPFFLV' A
#
# COMPACT_ATOMS: atom_id res chain seq x y z
N MET A 1 -9.57 14.08 -2.96
CA MET A 1 -9.11 13.50 -4.23
C MET A 1 -10.17 13.44 -5.32
N GLU A 2 -11.47 13.33 -5.02
CA GLU A 2 -12.52 13.18 -6.05
C GLU A 2 -12.45 14.19 -7.21
N TYR A 3 -12.19 15.47 -6.96
CA TYR A 3 -12.11 16.49 -8.01
C TYR A 3 -11.03 16.20 -9.09
N MET A 4 -9.94 15.53 -8.73
CA MET A 4 -8.85 15.19 -9.66
C MET A 4 -8.94 13.75 -10.19
N ALA A 5 -9.97 13.00 -9.81
CA ALA A 5 -10.11 11.58 -10.15
C ALA A 5 -10.13 11.36 -11.67
N ASP A 6 -10.79 12.25 -12.42
CA ASP A 6 -10.89 12.15 -13.89
C ASP A 6 -9.54 12.35 -14.57
N VAL A 7 -8.71 13.26 -14.05
CA VAL A 7 -7.37 13.50 -14.58
C VAL A 7 -6.47 12.31 -14.31
N ILE A 8 -6.52 11.76 -13.09
CA ILE A 8 -5.76 10.57 -12.71
C ILE A 8 -6.19 9.37 -13.55
N ALA A 9 -7.49 9.17 -13.76
CA ALA A 9 -8.00 8.10 -14.61
C ALA A 9 -7.45 8.21 -16.05
N LYS A 10 -7.40 9.40 -16.64
CA LYS A 10 -6.82 9.62 -17.97
C LYS A 10 -5.31 9.31 -18.03
N ILE A 11 -4.57 9.60 -16.96
CA ILE A 11 -3.13 9.29 -16.88
C ILE A 11 -2.93 7.77 -16.79
N VAL A 12 -3.70 7.11 -15.92
CA VAL A 12 -3.64 5.64 -15.74
C VAL A 12 -4.05 4.91 -17.01
N ASP A 13 -5.11 5.35 -17.70
CA ASP A 13 -5.59 4.76 -18.95
C ASP A 13 -4.53 4.83 -20.08
N ARG A 14 -3.76 5.92 -20.13
CA ARG A 14 -2.75 6.12 -21.18
C ARG A 14 -1.40 5.47 -20.89
N LEU A 15 -0.95 5.49 -19.64
CA LEU A 15 0.41 5.08 -19.26
C LEU A 15 0.46 3.72 -18.57
N GLY A 16 -0.69 3.21 -18.09
CA GLY A 16 -0.76 2.02 -17.24
C GLY A 16 -0.52 2.36 -15.77
N LEU A 17 -1.17 1.62 -14.87
CA LEU A 17 -1.02 1.84 -13.42
C LEU A 17 0.39 1.47 -12.94
N GLU A 18 0.99 0.45 -13.55
CA GLU A 18 2.30 -0.11 -13.21
C GLU A 18 3.49 0.78 -13.56
N ARG A 19 3.30 1.76 -14.46
CA ARG A 19 4.36 2.69 -14.88
C ARG A 19 4.30 4.04 -14.17
N ASN A 20 3.25 4.26 -13.38
CA ASN A 20 3.02 5.52 -12.68
C ASN A 20 3.43 5.39 -11.21
N MET A 21 3.85 6.50 -10.62
CA MET A 21 4.02 6.65 -9.18
C MET A 21 3.34 7.95 -8.77
N PHE A 22 2.41 7.89 -7.81
CA PHE A 22 1.68 9.06 -7.36
C PHE A 22 2.14 9.48 -5.96
N GLU A 23 2.46 10.76 -5.81
CA GLU A 23 2.76 11.33 -4.50
C GLU A 23 1.47 11.52 -3.70
N THR A 24 1.52 11.14 -2.44
CA THR A 24 0.40 11.21 -1.51
C THR A 24 0.74 12.18 -0.38
N SER A 25 -0.19 13.08 -0.09
CA SER A 25 -0.04 14.08 0.96
C SER A 25 -0.32 13.56 2.38
N GLY A 26 -0.53 12.24 2.52
CA GLY A 26 -0.84 11.57 3.80
C GLY A 26 -1.90 10.47 3.67
N ALA A 27 -2.24 9.85 4.80
CA ALA A 27 -3.07 8.64 4.89
C ALA A 27 -4.37 8.68 4.09
N ASN A 28 -5.12 9.78 4.11
CA ASN A 28 -6.40 9.90 3.41
C ASN A 28 -6.23 9.79 1.88
N THR A 29 -5.13 10.32 1.35
CA THR A 29 -4.83 10.28 -0.09
C THR A 29 -4.38 8.87 -0.48
N SER A 30 -3.52 8.23 0.32
CA SER A 30 -3.08 6.86 0.10
C SER A 30 -4.24 5.86 0.17
N GLU A 31 -5.15 6.03 1.14
CA GLU A 31 -6.37 5.23 1.26
C GLU A 31 -7.26 5.35 0.02
N TRP A 32 -7.42 6.56 -0.52
CA TRP A 32 -8.21 6.78 -1.73
C TRP A 32 -7.62 6.01 -2.93
N PHE A 33 -6.30 6.07 -3.12
CA PHE A 33 -5.62 5.33 -4.20
C PHE A 33 -5.75 3.81 -4.01
N VAL A 34 -5.50 3.30 -2.81
CA VAL A 34 -5.58 1.85 -2.52
C VAL A 34 -7.01 1.33 -2.72
N LYS A 35 -8.03 2.08 -2.28
CA LYS A 35 -9.43 1.70 -2.49
C LYS A 35 -9.83 1.67 -3.96
N ARG A 36 -9.30 2.60 -4.78
CA ARG A 36 -9.71 2.75 -6.18
C ARG A 36 -8.93 1.85 -7.15
N TYR A 37 -7.63 1.70 -6.93
CA TYR A 37 -6.73 0.99 -7.85
C TYR A 37 -6.16 -0.30 -7.26
N GLY A 38 -6.52 -0.62 -6.02
CA GLY A 38 -6.06 -1.81 -5.31
C GLY A 38 -4.73 -1.63 -4.58
N PRO A 39 -4.33 -2.63 -3.78
CA PRO A 39 -3.17 -2.53 -2.88
C PRO A 39 -1.82 -2.42 -3.61
N ARG A 40 -1.76 -2.73 -4.90
CA ARG A 40 -0.51 -2.73 -5.69
C ARG A 40 -0.18 -1.40 -6.36
N VAL A 41 -1.02 -0.37 -6.19
CA VAL A 41 -0.73 0.97 -6.70
C VAL A 41 0.60 1.48 -6.13
N ASN A 42 1.42 2.05 -7.00
CA ASN A 42 2.73 2.57 -6.63
C ASN A 42 2.59 4.02 -6.12
N LEU A 43 2.91 4.23 -4.84
CA LEU A 43 2.72 5.50 -4.14
C LEU A 43 4.05 5.98 -3.56
N PHE A 44 4.25 7.29 -3.63
CA PHE A 44 5.34 7.99 -2.95
C PHE A 44 4.75 8.66 -1.70
N ASP A 45 5.02 8.07 -0.53
CA ASP A 45 4.54 8.51 0.78
C ASP A 45 5.71 8.98 1.65
N ASP A 46 5.41 9.79 2.66
CA ASP A 46 6.38 10.14 3.71
C ASP A 46 6.73 8.92 4.58
N HIS A 47 7.94 8.91 5.12
CA HIS A 47 8.46 7.85 5.99
C HIS A 47 7.56 7.55 7.21
N SER A 48 6.86 8.55 7.73
CA SER A 48 5.94 8.40 8.86
C SER A 48 4.66 7.62 8.51
N GLU A 49 4.27 7.61 7.24
CA GLU A 49 3.01 7.04 6.76
C GLU A 49 3.15 5.60 6.22
N VAL A 50 4.38 5.11 6.07
CA VAL A 50 4.67 3.77 5.54
C VAL A 50 3.87 2.67 6.23
N MET A 51 3.79 2.70 7.57
CA MET A 51 3.04 1.70 8.33
C MET A 51 1.52 1.78 8.11
N ASN A 52 0.98 2.96 7.85
CA ASN A 52 -0.43 3.15 7.54
C ASN A 52 -0.74 2.62 6.14
N LEU A 53 0.11 2.93 5.15
CA LEU A 53 -0.01 2.41 3.80
C LEU A 53 0.04 0.87 3.77
N GLU A 54 0.99 0.26 4.47
CA GLU A 54 1.10 -1.20 4.50
C GLU A 54 -0.13 -1.85 5.16
N ARG A 55 -0.69 -1.23 6.21
CA ARG A 55 -1.96 -1.70 6.80
C ARG A 55 -3.11 -1.65 5.78
N LEU A 56 -3.21 -0.57 4.99
CA LEU A 56 -4.22 -0.45 3.92
C LEU A 56 -4.03 -1.53 2.85
N ARG A 57 -2.79 -1.96 2.59
CA ARG A 57 -2.45 -3.05 1.67
C ARG A 57 -2.72 -4.45 2.24
N GLY A 58 -3.19 -4.54 3.50
CA GLY A 58 -3.50 -5.80 4.17
C GLY A 58 -2.33 -6.37 4.98
N PHE A 59 -1.29 -5.59 5.25
CA PHE A 59 -0.27 -5.97 6.21
C PHE A 59 -0.86 -5.98 7.63
N ASP A 60 -0.93 -7.17 8.21
CA ASP A 60 -1.32 -7.37 9.60
C ASP A 60 -0.10 -7.79 10.42
N VAL A 61 0.38 -6.87 11.26
CA VAL A 61 1.49 -7.09 12.20
C VAL A 61 1.22 -8.30 13.10
N ARG A 62 -0.04 -8.49 13.54
CA ARG A 62 -0.40 -9.60 14.45
C ARG A 62 -0.29 -10.95 13.76
N ARG A 63 -0.50 -11.02 12.45
CA ARG A 63 -0.36 -12.24 11.65
C ARG A 63 1.08 -12.54 11.26
N SER A 64 1.94 -11.52 11.22
CA SER A 64 3.39 -11.67 11.00
C SER A 64 4.07 -12.37 12.19
N VAL A 65 3.61 -12.08 13.41
CA VAL A 65 3.99 -12.83 14.61
C VAL A 65 3.20 -14.14 14.69
N ARG A 66 3.40 -15.05 13.74
CA ARG A 66 3.19 -16.46 14.07
C ARG A 66 4.30 -16.83 15.05
N PRO A 67 3.99 -17.41 16.23
CA PRO A 67 5.06 -18.01 17.01
C PRO A 67 5.71 -19.03 16.08
N LEU A 68 7.01 -18.86 15.84
CA LEU A 68 7.82 -19.91 15.27
C LEU A 68 7.51 -21.14 16.13
N LEU A 69 6.75 -22.09 15.58
CA LEU A 69 6.65 -23.42 16.18
C LEU A 69 8.10 -23.82 16.49
N PRO A 70 8.41 -24.24 17.73
CA PRO A 70 9.78 -24.51 18.10
C PRO A 70 10.31 -25.53 17.11
N SER A 71 11.28 -25.08 16.31
CA SER A 71 12.00 -25.92 15.38
C SER A 71 12.52 -27.14 16.16
N PRO A 72 12.27 -28.39 15.71
CA PRO A 72 12.72 -29.59 16.42
C PRO A 72 14.25 -29.70 16.48
N PHE A 73 14.99 -28.78 15.85
CA PHE A 73 16.45 -28.78 15.80
C PHE A 73 17.14 -28.12 17.02
N PHE A 74 16.39 -27.63 18.02
CA PHE A 74 16.98 -27.01 19.23
C PHE A 74 16.85 -27.85 20.51
N LEU A 75 16.67 -29.17 20.38
CA LEU A 75 16.82 -30.12 21.49
C LEU A 75 18.05 -31.00 21.22
N VAL A 76 19.23 -30.45 21.51
CA VAL A 76 20.50 -31.18 21.75
C VAL A 76 21.17 -30.57 22.95
#